data_AF-A0A7S3JR53-F1
#
_entry.id   AF-A0A7S3JR53-F1
#
_cell.length_a   1.000
_cell.length_b   1.000
_cell.length_c   1.000
_cell.angle_alpha   90.00
_cell.angle_beta   90.00
_cell.angle_gamma   90.00
#
_symmetry.space_group_name_H-M   'P 1'
#
loop_
_entity.id
_entity.type
_entity.pdbx_description
1 polymer ?
#
loop_
_entity_poly.entity_id
_entity_poly.type
_entity_poly.pdbx_seq_one_letter_code
_entity_poly.pdbx_strand_id
1 'polypeptide(L)'
;VVGTLVGILLTLFNVLTIGGVASVVRLFRVARIFRIFNSAKNMRKQIAALVSALPGLFNVAVVLIIIFLIWSIMLVDIFASVEFSDTIHERANFHHVPIATLTLIRFTTGENWNGFMHELGKNWKSSGCYDSTKF
;
A
#
# COMPACT_ATOMS: atom_id res chain seq x y z
N VAL A 1 -3.90 19.52 21.06
CA VAL A 1 -4.78 19.91 22.17
C VAL A 1 -6.14 20.20 21.57
N VAL A 2 -6.25 21.17 20.65
CA VAL A 2 -7.50 21.49 19.93
C VAL A 2 -8.13 20.28 19.24
N GLY A 3 -7.41 19.58 18.35
CA GLY A 3 -7.97 18.38 17.67
C GLY A 3 -8.31 17.22 18.62
N THR A 4 -7.62 17.12 19.76
CA THR A 4 -7.88 16.09 20.77
C THR A 4 -9.11 16.44 21.61
N LEU A 5 -9.31 17.72 21.94
CA LEU A 5 -10.49 18.24 22.64
C LEU A 5 -11.74 18.15 21.78
N VAL A 6 -11.65 18.49 20.49
CA VAL A 6 -12.75 18.35 19.51
C VAL A 6 -13.14 16.88 19.36
N GLY A 7 -12.15 15.96 19.25
CA GLY A 7 -12.42 14.53 19.19
C GLY A 7 -13.07 13.95 20.46
N ILE A 8 -12.74 14.49 21.64
CA ILE A 8 -13.38 14.11 22.92
C ILE A 8 -14.80 14.66 23.01
N LEU A 9 -15.02 15.94 22.68
CA LEU A 9 -16.35 16.57 22.63
C LEU A 9 -17.30 15.82 21.68
N LEU A 10 -16.83 15.51 20.46
CA LEU A 10 -17.62 14.77 19.47
C LEU A 10 -17.98 13.35 19.93
N THR A 11 -17.11 12.69 20.71
CA THR A 11 -17.41 11.38 21.30
C THR A 11 -18.37 11.46 22.49
N LEU A 12 -18.39 12.56 23.25
CA LEU A 12 -19.27 12.76 24.40
C LEU A 12 -20.72 13.07 23.99
N PHE A 13 -20.93 13.77 22.87
CA PHE A 13 -22.27 14.09 22.38
C PHE A 13 -22.96 12.93 21.63
N ASN A 14 -22.37 11.72 21.57
CA ASN A 14 -22.92 10.54 20.86
C ASN A 14 -23.40 10.79 19.41
N VAL A 15 -22.91 11.86 18.75
CA VAL A 15 -23.41 12.31 17.42
C VAL A 15 -22.96 11.39 16.27
N LEU A 16 -22.09 10.41 16.52
CA LEU A 16 -21.38 9.67 15.47
C LEU A 16 -21.48 8.15 15.64
N THR A 17 -22.70 7.61 15.62
CA THR A 17 -23.01 6.16 15.49
C THR A 17 -22.83 5.63 14.06
N ILE A 18 -21.84 6.13 13.32
CA ILE A 18 -21.40 5.56 12.04
C ILE A 18 -20.02 4.96 12.29
N GLY A 19 -19.91 3.62 12.33
CA GLY A 19 -18.72 2.89 12.79
C GLY A 19 -17.39 3.30 12.14
N GLY A 20 -17.41 3.81 10.90
CA GLY A 20 -16.23 4.36 10.21
C GLY A 20 -15.71 5.66 10.86
N VAL A 21 -16.59 6.60 11.18
CA VAL A 21 -16.20 7.90 11.76
C VAL A 21 -15.69 7.74 13.19
N ALA A 22 -16.31 6.85 13.97
CA ALA A 22 -15.83 6.50 15.31
C ALA A 22 -14.43 5.85 15.29
N SER A 23 -14.05 5.18 14.20
CA SER A 23 -12.73 4.59 14.02
C SER A 23 -11.68 5.66 13.66
N VAL A 24 -12.05 6.64 12.83
CA VAL A 24 -11.19 7.80 12.52
C VAL A 24 -10.93 8.68 13.75
N VAL A 25 -11.93 8.93 14.59
CA VAL A 25 -11.76 9.68 15.85
C VAL A 25 -10.82 8.93 16.82
N ARG A 26 -10.85 7.60 16.83
CA ARG A 26 -9.90 6.79 17.60
C ARG A 26 -8.46 6.95 17.07
N LEU A 27 -8.25 7.05 15.75
CA LEU A 27 -6.94 7.30 15.15
C LEU A 27 -6.34 8.66 15.57
N PHE A 28 -7.16 9.71 15.69
CA PHE A 28 -6.69 11.02 16.19
C PHE A 28 -6.14 10.96 17.62
N ARG A 29 -6.59 9.99 18.44
CA ARG A 29 -6.02 9.78 19.77
C ARG A 29 -4.61 9.18 19.70
N VAL A 30 -4.33 8.32 18.72
CA VAL A 30 -2.99 7.75 18.47
C VAL A 30 -2.02 8.83 18.00
N ALA A 31 -2.49 9.82 17.24
CA ALA A 31 -1.67 10.94 16.77
C ALA A 31 -1.01 11.77 17.89
N ARG A 32 -1.48 11.68 19.14
CA ARG A 32 -0.79 12.33 20.28
C ARG A 32 0.61 11.75 20.54
N ILE A 33 0.90 10.52 20.10
CA ILE A 33 2.22 9.89 20.21
C ILE A 33 3.27 10.74 19.45
N PHE A 34 2.89 11.40 18.34
CA PHE A 34 3.75 12.36 17.63
C PHE A 34 4.26 13.53 18.49
N ARG A 35 3.56 13.87 19.59
CA ARG A 35 4.04 14.89 20.54
C ARG A 35 5.23 14.41 21.36
N ILE A 36 5.29 13.11 21.68
CA ILE A 36 6.40 12.51 22.41
C ILE A 36 7.68 12.63 21.57
N PHE A 37 7.56 12.39 20.27
CA PHE A 37 8.64 12.60 19.30
C PHE A 37 9.15 14.04 19.23
N ASN A 38 8.30 15.03 19.49
CA ASN A 38 8.69 16.45 19.53
C ASN A 38 9.30 16.89 20.88
N SER A 39 9.11 16.10 21.95
CA SER A 39 9.65 16.39 23.30
C SER A 39 11.12 16.01 23.42
N ALA A 40 11.57 14.96 22.73
CA ALA A 40 12.95 14.51 22.74
C ALA A 40 13.81 15.28 21.70
N LYS A 41 14.67 16.19 22.18
CA LYS A 41 15.52 17.08 21.37
C LYS A 41 16.36 16.35 20.31
N ASN A 42 16.85 15.16 20.62
CA ASN A 42 17.66 14.34 19.69
C ASN A 42 16.81 13.68 18.59
N MET A 43 15.60 13.20 18.93
CA MET A 43 14.69 12.53 17.99
C MET A 43 14.10 13.50 16.96
N ARG A 44 13.85 14.74 17.39
CA ARG A 44 13.41 15.82 16.49
C ARG A 44 14.41 16.11 15.37
N LYS A 45 15.72 16.01 15.65
CA LYS A 45 16.77 16.24 14.64
C LYS A 45 16.75 15.18 13.53
N GLN A 46 16.56 13.92 13.88
CA GLN A 46 16.46 12.82 12.92
C GLN A 46 15.18 12.92 12.07
N ILE A 47 14.04 13.22 12.71
CA ILE A 47 12.77 13.41 12.00
C ILE A 47 12.83 14.63 11.08
N ALA A 48 13.43 15.74 11.52
CA ALA A 48 13.62 16.92 10.68
C ALA A 48 14.52 16.63 9.46
N ALA A 49 15.59 15.85 9.66
CA ALA A 49 16.44 15.40 8.56
C ALA A 49 15.66 14.53 7.57
N LEU A 50 14.86 13.57 8.06
CA LEU A 50 14.01 12.73 7.22
C LEU A 50 13.01 13.57 6.41
N VAL A 51 12.32 14.50 7.07
CA VAL A 51 11.35 15.39 6.41
C VAL A 51 12.03 16.29 5.38
N SER A 52 13.25 16.77 5.65
CA SER A 52 14.01 17.57 4.69
C SER A 52 14.44 16.78 3.44
N ALA A 53 14.55 15.46 3.54
CA ALA A 53 14.87 14.59 2.41
C ALA A 53 13.65 14.20 1.56
N LEU A 54 12.42 14.32 2.10
CA LEU A 54 11.18 13.93 1.40
C LEU A 54 10.97 14.65 0.06
N PRO A 55 11.22 15.97 -0.09
CA PRO A 55 11.03 16.65 -1.38
C PRO A 55 11.95 16.11 -2.47
N GLY A 56 13.20 15.78 -2.13
CA GLY A 56 14.13 15.15 -3.07
C GLY A 56 13.71 13.73 -3.42
N LEU A 57 13.26 12.96 -2.44
CA LEU A 57 12.76 11.61 -2.63
C LEU A 57 11.49 11.57 -3.49
N PHE A 58 10.64 12.59 -3.41
CA PHE A 58 9.40 12.68 -4.18
C PHE A 58 9.67 12.64 -5.69
N ASN A 59 10.70 13.35 -6.17
CA ASN A 59 11.08 13.32 -7.59
C ASN A 59 11.46 11.91 -8.06
N VAL A 60 12.26 11.21 -7.24
CA VAL A 60 12.67 9.83 -7.52
C VAL A 60 11.46 8.89 -7.49
N ALA A 61 10.56 9.08 -6.51
CA ALA A 61 9.35 8.28 -6.38
C ALA A 61 8.42 8.43 -7.60
N VAL A 62 8.27 9.63 -8.16
CA VAL A 62 7.48 9.86 -9.37
C VAL A 62 8.07 9.09 -10.56
N VAL A 63 9.38 9.16 -10.78
CA VAL A 63 10.04 8.40 -11.85
C VAL A 63 9.85 6.89 -11.65
N LEU A 64 9.98 6.42 -10.41
CA LEU A 64 9.83 5.01 -10.06
C LEU A 64 8.39 4.50 -10.28
N ILE A 65 7.37 5.33 -9.99
CA ILE A 65 5.97 5.03 -10.29
C ILE A 65 5.76 4.88 -11.81
N ILE A 66 6.34 5.77 -12.62
CA ILE A 66 6.23 5.67 -14.09
C ILE A 66 6.85 4.37 -14.59
N ILE A 67 8.03 3.99 -14.08
CA ILE A 67 8.67 2.72 -14.40
C ILE A 67 7.74 1.55 -14.07
N PHE A 68 7.17 1.51 -12.86
CA PHE A 68 6.24 0.45 -12.48
C PHE A 68 4.99 0.39 -13.36
N LEU A 69 4.46 1.53 -13.81
CA LEU A 69 3.32 1.53 -14.72
C LEU A 69 3.66 0.92 -16.09
N ILE A 70 4.84 1.26 -16.66
CA ILE A 70 5.29 0.68 -17.93
C ILE A 70 5.42 -0.85 -17.81
N TRP A 71 6.11 -1.32 -16.78
CA TRP A 71 6.26 -2.76 -16.52
C TRP A 71 4.92 -3.43 -16.23
N SER A 72 4.04 -2.77 -15.47
CA SER A 72 2.74 -3.31 -15.12
C SER A 72 1.87 -3.53 -16.36
N ILE A 73 1.86 -2.60 -17.32
CA ILE A 73 1.08 -2.74 -18.56
C ILE A 73 1.62 -3.92 -19.38
N MET A 74 2.95 -3.99 -19.55
CA MET A 74 3.59 -5.08 -20.29
C MET A 74 3.36 -6.45 -19.64
N LEU A 75 3.44 -6.53 -18.31
CA LEU A 75 3.23 -7.79 -17.60
C LEU A 75 1.78 -8.23 -17.58
N VAL A 76 0.81 -7.30 -17.61
CA VAL A 76 -0.60 -7.65 -17.79
C VAL A 76 -0.83 -8.22 -19.19
N ASP A 77 -0.27 -7.61 -20.23
CA ASP A 77 -0.39 -8.12 -21.61
C ASP A 77 0.14 -9.56 -21.74
N ILE A 78 1.23 -9.86 -21.04
CA ILE A 78 1.82 -11.19 -21.02
C ILE A 78 1.02 -12.12 -20.11
N PHE A 79 0.84 -11.78 -18.82
CA PHE A 79 0.41 -12.70 -17.76
C PHE A 79 -1.07 -12.59 -17.33
N ALA A 80 -1.92 -11.86 -18.05
CA ALA A 80 -3.34 -11.67 -17.69
C ALA A 80 -4.16 -12.97 -17.62
N SER A 81 -3.76 -14.02 -18.33
CA SER A 81 -4.55 -15.27 -18.38
C SER A 81 -4.11 -16.34 -17.38
N VAL A 82 -3.08 -16.08 -16.55
CA VAL A 82 -2.55 -17.05 -15.59
C VAL A 82 -3.57 -17.30 -14.46
N GLU A 83 -3.87 -18.57 -14.19
CA GLU A 83 -4.77 -18.97 -13.10
C GLU A 83 -4.17 -18.70 -11.72
N PHE A 84 -5.03 -18.53 -10.71
CA PHE A 84 -4.59 -18.42 -9.33
C PHE A 84 -3.96 -19.72 -8.81
N SER A 85 -2.95 -19.56 -7.96
CA SER A 85 -2.18 -20.62 -7.31
C SER A 85 -1.83 -20.19 -5.87
N ASP A 86 -0.89 -20.87 -5.22
CA ASP A 86 -0.56 -20.58 -3.82
C ASP A 86 0.07 -19.18 -3.66
N THR A 87 0.94 -18.76 -4.59
CA THR A 87 1.55 -17.42 -4.57
C THR A 87 0.84 -16.40 -5.46
N ILE A 88 0.18 -16.84 -6.53
CA ILE A 88 -0.59 -15.98 -7.46
C ILE A 88 -2.06 -15.94 -7.02
N HIS A 89 -2.53 -14.83 -6.47
CA HIS A 89 -3.90 -14.71 -5.95
C HIS A 89 -4.45 -13.30 -6.17
N GLU A 90 -5.67 -13.02 -5.71
CA GLU A 90 -6.39 -11.74 -5.94
C GLU A 90 -5.56 -10.49 -5.60
N ARG A 91 -4.63 -10.56 -4.64
CA ARG A 91 -3.79 -9.43 -4.16
C ARG A 91 -2.35 -9.45 -4.69
N ALA A 92 -2.01 -10.43 -5.51
CA ALA A 92 -0.70 -10.59 -6.12
C ALA A 92 -0.89 -11.32 -7.46
N ASN A 93 -1.15 -10.57 -8.53
CA ASN A 93 -1.38 -11.11 -9.88
C ASN A 93 -1.14 -10.03 -10.95
N PHE A 94 -1.25 -10.44 -12.21
CA PHE A 94 -1.10 -9.60 -13.40
C PHE A 94 -2.39 -9.51 -14.23
N HIS A 95 -3.56 -9.60 -13.61
CA HIS A 95 -4.85 -9.49 -14.33
C HIS A 95 -5.25 -8.04 -14.60
N HIS A 96 -4.92 -7.14 -13.66
CA HIS A 96 -5.26 -5.72 -13.74
C HIS A 96 -4.07 -4.83 -13.41
N VAL A 97 -3.92 -3.72 -14.13
CA VAL A 97 -2.80 -2.78 -13.97
C VAL A 97 -2.62 -2.28 -12.51
N PRO A 98 -3.67 -1.92 -11.73
CA PRO A 98 -3.47 -1.48 -10.36
C PRO A 98 -2.89 -2.57 -9.45
N ILE A 99 -3.37 -3.80 -9.59
CA ILE A 99 -2.90 -4.94 -8.78
C ILE A 99 -1.51 -5.36 -9.23
N ALA A 100 -1.24 -5.37 -10.54
CA ALA A 100 0.08 -5.61 -11.10
C ALA A 100 1.12 -4.58 -10.64
N THR A 101 0.74 -3.30 -10.55
CA THR A 101 1.59 -2.24 -10.01
C THR A 101 1.89 -2.47 -8.53
N LEU A 102 0.89 -2.83 -7.71
CA LEU A 102 1.09 -3.20 -6.30
C LEU A 102 1.96 -4.46 -6.13
N THR A 103 1.81 -5.42 -7.04
CA THR A 103 2.59 -6.65 -7.10
C THR A 103 4.06 -6.35 -7.39
N LEU A 104 4.35 -5.44 -8.33
CA LEU A 104 5.71 -4.96 -8.58
C LEU A 104 6.31 -4.22 -7.37
N ILE A 105 5.53 -3.38 -6.68
CA ILE A 105 5.97 -2.72 -5.45
C ILE A 105 6.39 -3.76 -4.40
N ARG A 106 5.57 -4.81 -4.18
CA ARG A 106 5.91 -5.92 -3.28
C ARG A 106 7.24 -6.58 -3.65
N PHE A 107 7.47 -6.82 -4.93
CA PHE A 107 8.73 -7.42 -5.40
C PHE A 107 9.93 -6.51 -5.15
N THR A 108 9.80 -5.20 -5.29
CA THR A 108 10.90 -4.26 -4.98
C THR A 108 11.22 -4.17 -3.49
N THR A 109 10.25 -4.48 -2.62
CA THR A 109 10.50 -4.65 -1.17
C THR A 109 11.06 -6.03 -0.81
N GLY A 110 11.26 -6.92 -1.79
CA GLY A 110 11.79 -8.27 -1.60
C GLY A 110 10.75 -9.28 -1.08
N GLU A 111 9.46 -8.95 -1.11
CA GLU A 111 8.41 -9.86 -0.63
C GLU A 111 8.12 -10.93 -1.68
N ASN A 112 8.49 -12.18 -1.39
CA ASN A 112 8.08 -13.42 -2.07
C ASN A 112 8.20 -13.44 -3.62
N TRP A 113 9.07 -12.61 -4.21
CA TRP A 113 9.30 -12.58 -5.67
C TRP A 113 9.76 -13.93 -6.23
N ASN A 114 10.64 -14.62 -5.50
CA ASN A 114 11.20 -15.89 -5.94
C ASN A 114 10.12 -16.97 -6.10
N GLY A 115 9.24 -17.12 -5.12
CA GLY A 115 8.11 -18.07 -5.17
C GLY A 115 7.17 -17.74 -6.33
N PHE A 116 6.85 -16.45 -6.47
CA PHE A 116 6.00 -15.96 -7.55
C PHE A 116 6.55 -16.30 -8.94
N MET A 117 7.84 -16.07 -9.18
CA MET A 117 8.49 -16.37 -10.46
C MET A 117 8.46 -17.88 -10.77
N HIS A 118 8.75 -18.72 -9.78
CA HIS A 118 8.74 -20.17 -9.97
C HIS A 118 7.34 -20.72 -10.27
N GLU A 119 6.29 -20.20 -9.63
CA GLU A 119 4.92 -20.59 -9.95
C GLU A 119 4.48 -20.07 -11.31
N LEU A 120 4.79 -18.82 -11.61
CA LEU A 120 4.49 -18.21 -12.90
C LEU A 120 5.17 -18.99 -14.04
N GLY A 121 6.42 -19.41 -13.89
CA GLY A 121 7.12 -20.24 -14.89
C GLY A 121 6.49 -21.61 -15.11
N LYS A 122 5.89 -22.22 -14.08
CA LYS A 122 5.15 -23.49 -14.20
C LYS A 122 3.79 -23.30 -14.89
N ASN A 123 3.07 -22.27 -14.47
CA ASN A 123 1.68 -22.04 -14.86
C ASN A 123 1.53 -21.23 -16.16
N TRP A 124 2.62 -20.64 -16.67
CA TRP A 124 2.64 -19.85 -17.90
C TRP A 124 2.07 -20.56 -19.12
N LYS A 125 2.34 -21.87 -19.27
CA LYS A 125 1.97 -22.66 -20.45
C LYS A 125 0.75 -23.57 -20.21
N SER A 126 0.32 -23.72 -18.96
CA SER A 126 -0.81 -24.56 -18.55
C SER A 126 -2.04 -23.67 -18.41
N SER A 127 -2.62 -23.28 -19.52
CA SER A 127 -3.79 -22.40 -19.59
C SER A 127 -5.05 -23.11 -19.09
N GLY A 128 -5.28 -23.09 -17.78
CA GLY A 128 -6.60 -22.74 -17.28
C GLY A 128 -6.77 -21.24 -17.50
N CYS A 129 -7.64 -20.82 -18.41
CA CYS A 129 -7.85 -19.39 -18.66
C CYS A 129 -8.48 -18.76 -17.42
N TYR A 130 -7.86 -17.68 -16.91
CA TYR A 130 -8.53 -16.82 -15.94
C TYR A 130 -9.86 -16.31 -16.51
N ASP A 131 -10.97 -16.74 -15.90
CA ASP A 131 -12.32 -16.33 -16.27
C ASP A 131 -12.71 -15.05 -15.53
N SER A 132 -12.62 -13.92 -16.23
CA SER A 132 -13.02 -12.61 -15.73
C SER A 132 -14.52 -12.48 -15.40
N THR A 133 -15.35 -13.48 -15.72
CA THR A 133 -16.80 -13.49 -15.43
C THR A 133 -17.19 -14.09 -14.08
N LYS A 134 -16.23 -14.58 -13.29
CA LYS A 134 -16.48 -15.16 -11.95
C LYS A 134 -16.58 -14.13 -10.81
N PHE A 135 -17.24 -13.00 -11.06
CA PHE A 135 -17.69 -12.08 -10.01
C PHE A 135 -19.19 -11.80 -10.13
#